data_AF-A0A5C7LCB7-F1
#
_entry.id   AF-A0A5C7LCB7-F1
#
_cell.length_a   1.000
_cell.length_b   1.000
_cell.length_c   1.000
_cell.angle_alpha   90.00
_cell.angle_beta   90.00
_cell.angle_gamma   90.00
#
_symmetry.space_group_name_H-M   'P 1'
#
loop_
_entity.id
_entity.type
_entity.pdbx_description
1 polymer ?
#
loop_
_entity_poly.entity_id
_entity_poly.type
_entity_poly.pdbx_seq_one_letter_code
_entity_poly.pdbx_strand_id
1 'polypeptide(L)'
;QNPVPGDLAGDLAVGTNARLSLFAGGAYLHQALESNPATPADVAQAVGDMADTLEALSINYLAGHSPEDEVQQPLRDQLRGQIDVLDNLCQQQ
;
A
#
# COMPACT_ATOMS: atom_id res chain seq x y z
N GLN A 1 -14.12 25.37 6.80
CA GLN A 1 -12.80 25.77 7.32
C GLN A 1 -11.90 24.57 7.11
N ASN A 2 -10.74 24.73 6.47
CA ASN A 2 -9.84 23.59 6.26
C ASN A 2 -9.18 23.21 7.59
N PRO A 3 -8.92 21.91 7.85
CA PRO A 3 -8.19 21.47 9.05
C PRO A 3 -6.83 22.17 9.15
N VAL A 4 -6.41 22.55 10.35
CA VAL A 4 -5.07 23.11 10.57
C VAL A 4 -4.11 21.94 10.80
N PRO A 5 -2.96 21.88 10.10
CA PRO A 5 -1.97 20.83 10.36
C PRO A 5 -1.57 20.77 11.84
N GLY A 6 -1.64 19.58 12.44
CA GLY A 6 -1.33 19.34 13.85
C GLY A 6 -2.46 19.61 14.85
N ASP A 7 -3.66 19.98 14.39
CA ASP A 7 -4.87 19.88 15.20
C ASP A 7 -5.53 18.48 15.04
N LEU A 8 -6.47 18.13 15.92
CA LEU A 8 -7.15 16.83 15.89
C LEU A 8 -7.83 16.53 14.53
N ALA A 9 -8.40 17.55 13.88
CA ALA A 9 -9.04 17.38 12.58
C ALA A 9 -8.00 17.20 11.47
N GLY A 10 -6.85 17.87 11.57
CA GLY A 10 -5.70 17.75 10.69
C GLY A 10 -5.09 16.36 10.77
N ASP A 11 -4.86 15.84 11.97
CA ASP A 11 -4.31 14.50 12.18
C ASP A 11 -5.26 13.41 11.66
N LEU A 12 -6.57 13.58 11.90
CA LEU A 12 -7.58 12.68 11.33
C LEU A 12 -7.58 12.73 9.80
N ALA A 13 -7.47 13.93 9.21
CA ALA A 13 -7.41 14.08 7.76
C ALA A 13 -6.15 13.42 7.17
N VAL A 14 -4.98 13.60 7.79
CA VAL A 14 -3.72 12.95 7.39
C VAL A 14 -3.86 11.44 7.46
N GLY A 15 -4.36 10.89 8.58
CA GLY A 15 -4.55 9.46 8.73
C GLY A 15 -5.57 8.89 7.73
N THR A 16 -6.66 9.61 7.46
CA THR A 16 -7.66 9.17 6.47
C THR A 16 -7.08 9.15 5.07
N ASN A 17 -6.34 10.19 4.68
CA ASN A 17 -5.68 10.25 3.39
C ASN A 17 -4.63 9.14 3.24
N ALA A 18 -3.87 8.84 4.29
CA ALA A 18 -2.91 7.73 4.26
C ALA A 18 -3.60 6.38 3.97
N ARG A 19 -4.73 6.11 4.64
CA ARG A 19 -5.52 4.88 4.41
C ARG A 19 -6.06 4.80 2.99
N LEU A 20 -6.61 5.91 2.48
CA LEU A 20 -7.13 5.98 1.11
C LEU A 20 -6.01 5.82 0.08
N SER A 21 -4.83 6.41 0.31
CA SER A 21 -3.68 6.27 -0.58
C SER A 21 -3.18 4.84 -0.66
N LEU A 22 -3.21 4.07 0.43
CA LEU A 22 -2.88 2.63 0.39
C LEU A 22 -3.86 1.87 -0.50
N PHE A 23 -5.17 2.07 -0.30
CA PHE A 23 -6.21 1.40 -1.08
C PHE A 23 -6.13 1.77 -2.58
N ALA A 24 -6.11 3.07 -2.87
CA ALA A 24 -6.05 3.57 -4.25
C ALA A 24 -4.71 3.22 -4.93
N GLY A 25 -3.62 3.16 -4.17
CA GLY A 25 -2.31 2.75 -4.67
C GLY A 25 -2.28 1.30 -5.13
N GLY A 26 -2.85 0.38 -4.34
CA GLY A 26 -2.99 -1.03 -4.75
C GLY A 26 -3.84 -1.17 -6.01
N ALA A 27 -5.02 -0.56 -6.02
CA ALA A 27 -5.92 -0.62 -7.18
C ALA A 27 -5.27 -0.05 -8.46
N TYR A 28 -4.51 1.05 -8.33
CA TYR A 28 -3.75 1.63 -9.44
C TYR A 28 -2.69 0.66 -9.98
N LEU A 29 -1.94 -0.01 -9.11
CA LEU A 29 -0.91 -0.96 -9.52
C LEU A 29 -1.51 -2.15 -10.28
N HIS A 30 -2.63 -2.70 -9.79
CA HIS A 30 -3.36 -3.75 -10.51
C HIS A 30 -3.80 -3.28 -11.90
N GLN A 31 -4.42 -2.10 -11.99
CA GLN A 31 -4.83 -1.53 -13.28
C GLN A 31 -3.63 -1.27 -14.22
N ALA A 32 -2.49 -0.87 -13.67
CA ALA A 32 -1.26 -0.68 -14.44
C ALA A 32 -0.74 -2.00 -15.01
N LEU A 33 -0.76 -3.09 -14.23
CA LEU A 33 -0.38 -4.42 -14.72
C LEU A 33 -1.32 -4.92 -15.83
N GLU A 34 -2.63 -4.75 -15.67
CA GLU A 34 -3.62 -5.11 -16.69
C GLU A 34 -3.40 -4.34 -18.00
N SER A 35 -3.04 -3.06 -17.89
CA SER A 35 -2.77 -2.18 -19.04
C SER A 35 -1.44 -2.50 -19.74
N ASN A 36 -0.53 -3.23 -19.08
CA ASN A 36 0.81 -3.53 -19.57
C ASN A 36 1.05 -5.06 -19.56
N PRO A 37 0.39 -5.84 -20.44
CA PRO A 37 0.48 -7.30 -20.46
C PRO A 37 1.88 -7.82 -20.84
N ALA A 38 2.76 -6.96 -21.33
CA ALA A 38 4.15 -7.28 -21.65
C ALA A 38 5.11 -7.12 -20.44
N THR A 39 4.60 -6.78 -19.25
CA THR A 39 5.40 -6.71 -18.03
C THR A 39 6.07 -8.06 -17.78
N PRO A 40 7.39 -8.11 -17.53
CA PRO A 40 8.07 -9.34 -17.15
C PRO A 40 7.35 -10.05 -15.99
N ALA A 41 7.24 -11.38 -16.06
CA ALA A 41 6.36 -12.14 -15.17
C ALA A 41 6.76 -12.03 -13.69
N ASP A 42 8.05 -11.94 -13.41
CA ASP A 42 8.61 -11.73 -12.06
C ASP A 42 8.25 -10.34 -11.49
N VAL A 43 8.35 -9.29 -12.32
CA VAL A 43 7.95 -7.93 -11.96
C VAL A 43 6.44 -7.84 -11.77
N ALA A 44 5.66 -8.45 -12.69
CA ALA A 44 4.21 -8.46 -12.59
C ALA A 44 3.72 -9.13 -11.31
N GLN A 45 4.31 -10.27 -10.96
CA GLN A 45 4.01 -10.96 -9.70
C GLN A 45 4.38 -10.11 -8.49
N ALA A 46 5.60 -9.55 -8.44
CA ALA A 46 6.05 -8.75 -7.30
C ALA A 46 5.19 -7.49 -7.09
N VAL A 47 4.80 -6.80 -8.18
CA VAL A 47 3.91 -5.65 -8.12
C VAL A 47 2.50 -6.04 -7.69
N GLY A 48 1.97 -7.17 -8.19
CA GLY A 48 0.66 -7.68 -7.80
C GLY A 48 0.59 -8.04 -6.32
N ASP A 49 1.60 -8.74 -5.81
CA ASP A 49 1.70 -9.11 -4.40
C ASP A 49 1.77 -7.86 -3.49
N MET A 50 2.52 -6.83 -3.93
CA MET A 50 2.60 -5.55 -3.23
C MET A 50 1.25 -4.82 -3.24
N ALA A 51 0.55 -4.80 -4.38
CA ALA A 51 -0.77 -4.20 -4.52
C ALA A 51 -1.80 -4.82 -3.58
N ASP A 52 -1.86 -6.15 -3.53
CA ASP A 52 -2.75 -6.90 -2.62
C ASP A 52 -2.47 -6.58 -1.15
N THR A 53 -1.20 -6.43 -0.79
CA THR A 53 -0.79 -6.13 0.59
C THR A 53 -1.17 -4.69 0.98
N LEU A 54 -1.03 -3.73 0.06
CA LEU A 54 -1.48 -2.35 0.26
C LEU A 54 -3.00 -2.29 0.49
N GLU A 55 -3.78 -3.01 -0.31
CA GLU A 55 -5.23 -3.08 -0.15
C GLU A 55 -5.62 -3.73 1.18
N ALA A 56 -5.01 -4.85 1.55
CA ALA A 56 -5.27 -5.53 2.83
C ALA A 56 -4.96 -4.64 4.04
N LEU A 57 -3.81 -3.96 4.05
CA LEU A 57 -3.44 -2.97 5.07
C LEU A 57 -4.50 -1.87 5.18
N SER A 58 -4.92 -1.33 4.04
CA SER A 58 -5.90 -0.25 3.98
C SER A 58 -7.26 -0.66 4.54
N ILE A 59 -7.74 -1.87 4.19
CA ILE A 59 -9.01 -2.41 4.68
C ILE A 59 -8.95 -2.62 6.20
N ASN A 60 -7.86 -3.19 6.72
CA ASN A 60 -7.68 -3.33 8.16
C ASN A 60 -7.71 -1.97 8.87
N TYR A 61 -7.04 -0.96 8.32
CA TYR A 61 -7.06 0.38 8.89
C TYR A 61 -8.43 1.05 8.83
N LEU A 62 -9.22 0.80 7.78
CA LEU A 62 -10.59 1.30 7.64
C LEU A 62 -11.55 0.57 8.59
N ALA A 63 -11.29 -0.71 8.88
CA ALA A 63 -12.00 -1.49 9.89
C ALA A 63 -11.69 -1.05 11.34
N GLY A 64 -10.75 -0.12 11.53
CA GLY A 64 -10.43 0.45 12.83
C GLY A 64 -9.21 -0.17 13.52
N HIS A 65 -8.47 -1.07 12.84
CA HIS A 65 -7.25 -1.63 13.41
C HIS A 65 -6.15 -0.58 13.56
N SER A 66 -5.48 -0.58 14.71
CA SER A 66 -4.32 0.28 14.94
C SER A 66 -3.04 -0.36 14.40
N PRO A 67 -1.95 0.40 14.19
CA PRO A 67 -0.68 -0.17 13.73
C PRO A 67 -0.12 -1.28 14.64
N GLU A 68 -0.45 -1.25 15.92
CA GLU A 68 0.03 -2.19 16.94
C GLU A 68 -0.83 -3.46 17.03
N ASP A 69 -1.97 -3.51 16.37
CA ASP A 69 -2.80 -4.72 16.34
C ASP A 69 -2.06 -5.86 15.63
N GLU A 70 -2.20 -7.07 16.16
CA GLU A 70 -1.52 -8.28 15.67
C GLU A 70 -1.81 -8.58 14.18
N VAL A 71 -2.93 -8.08 13.66
CA VAL A 71 -3.33 -8.24 12.24
C VAL A 71 -2.61 -7.29 11.29
N GLN A 72 -1.97 -6.22 11.79
CA GLN A 72 -1.31 -5.20 10.96
C GLN A 72 0.19 -5.43 10.80
N GLN A 73 0.89 -5.79 11.88
CA GLN A 73 2.34 -5.90 11.83
C GLN A 73 2.86 -6.91 10.78
N PRO A 74 2.28 -8.11 10.62
CA PRO A 74 2.72 -9.05 9.58
C PRO A 74 2.59 -8.47 8.16
N LEU A 75 1.50 -7.75 7.88
CA LEU A 75 1.28 -7.12 6.58
C LEU A 75 2.28 -5.98 6.32
N ARG A 76 2.65 -5.22 7.37
CA ARG A 76 3.68 -4.17 7.28
C ARG A 76 5.06 -4.74 6.97
N ASP A 77 5.42 -5.85 7.63
CA ASP A 77 6.69 -6.53 7.38
C ASP A 77 6.71 -7.18 6.00
N GLN A 78 5.59 -7.76 5.57
CA GLN A 78 5.41 -8.27 4.22
C GLN A 78 5.57 -7.18 3.15
N LEU A 79 4.90 -6.02 3.32
CA LEU A 79 5.04 -4.90 2.40
C LEU A 79 6.50 -4.42 2.29
N ARG A 80 7.21 -4.34 3.42
CA ARG A 80 8.63 -3.99 3.42
C ARG A 80 9.47 -5.00 2.63
N GLY A 81 9.25 -6.29 2.83
CA GLY A 81 9.93 -7.33 2.06
C GLY A 81 9.62 -7.27 0.56
N GLN A 82 8.38 -6.94 0.19
CA GLN A 82 7.99 -6.79 -1.22
C GLN A 82 8.64 -5.58 -1.90
N ILE A 83 8.81 -4.47 -1.17
CA ILE A 83 9.59 -3.32 -1.64
C ILE A 83 11.02 -3.75 -1.93
N ASP A 84 11.66 -4.48 -1.01
CA ASP A 84 13.03 -4.98 -1.22
C ASP A 84 13.13 -5.91 -2.45
N VAL A 85 12.15 -6.78 -2.66
CA VAL A 85 12.09 -7.66 -3.85
C VAL A 85 11.97 -6.83 -5.13
N LEU A 86 11.06 -5.85 -5.17
CA LEU A 86 10.83 -5.03 -6.35
C LEU A 86 12.05 -4.15 -6.66
N ASP A 87 12.69 -3.57 -5.66
CA ASP A 87 13.93 -2.80 -5.80
C ASP A 87 15.05 -3.65 -6.42
N ASN A 88 15.20 -4.89 -5.97
CA ASN A 88 16.20 -5.82 -6.52
C ASN A 88 15.92 -6.17 -7.99
N LEU A 89 14.65 -6.37 -8.36
CA LEU A 89 14.27 -6.63 -9.75
C LEU A 89 14.53 -5.42 -10.65
N CYS A 90 14.23 -4.21 -10.17
CA CYS A 90 14.48 -2.97 -10.91
C CYS A 90 15.97 -2.71 -11.18
N GLN A 91 16.87 -3.19 -10.32
CA GLN A 91 18.32 -3.07 -10.53
C GLN A 91 18.89 -4.07 -11.54
N GLN A 92 18.14 -5.12 -11.87
CA GLN A 92 18.55 -6.18 -12.80
C GLN A 92 18.10 -5.91 -14.25
N GLN A 93 17.33 -4.85 -14.47
CA GLN A 93 16.94 -4.37 -15.79
C GLN A 93 17.94 -3.36 -16.35
#